data_AF-D9PLL2-F1
#
_entry.id   AF-D9PLL2-F1
#
_cell.length_a   1.000
_cell.length_b   1.000
_cell.length_c   1.000
_cell.angle_alpha   90.00
_cell.angle_beta   90.00
_cell.angle_gamma   90.00
#
_symmetry.space_group_name_H-M   'P 1'
#
loop_
_entity.id
_entity.type
_entity.pdbx_description
1 polymer ?
#
loop_
_entity_poly.entity_id
_entity_poly.type
_entity_poly.pdbx_seq_one_letter_code
_entity_poly.pdbx_strand_id
1 'polypeptide(L)'
;MDPVRIVIRFADGRIEKGYSQDFFPNKPAFHLFKNLSKGSANHKEIRVADLKAVFFVKTFAGNPDYKERKRFVEGDPTQGRKAEVDFIDGEVLQGSVLGYDPMGSGFFLFPSDPKSNNQRVFVINSAVKNFRYLEHEMAQKTPGDYYQCLMPETRGKLLMVTDEERILLRVVLSKVMETEGGREYIVEKLGEPYLQIATDLLKEMESG
;
A
#
# COMPACT_ATOMS: atom_id res chain seq x y z
N MET A 1 -16.97 1.06 12.03
CA MET A 1 -16.80 1.01 10.56
C MET A 1 -17.93 0.19 9.99
N ASP A 2 -18.48 0.61 8.84
CA ASP A 2 -19.46 -0.22 8.14
C ASP A 2 -18.81 -1.54 7.69
N PRO A 3 -19.52 -2.68 7.78
CA PRO A 3 -19.01 -3.96 7.34
C PRO A 3 -18.66 -3.95 5.85
N VAL A 4 -17.41 -4.28 5.55
CA VAL A 4 -16.93 -4.41 4.16
C VAL A 4 -17.25 -5.80 3.64
N ARG A 5 -17.61 -5.88 2.35
CA ARG A 5 -17.78 -7.16 1.66
C ARG A 5 -16.41 -7.64 1.19
N ILE A 6 -16.06 -8.86 1.57
CA ILE A 6 -14.78 -9.46 1.21
C ILE A 6 -14.96 -10.85 0.60
N VAL A 7 -14.05 -11.15 -0.32
CA VAL A 7 -13.80 -12.50 -0.82
C VAL A 7 -12.37 -12.86 -0.41
N ILE A 8 -12.23 -13.93 0.34
CA ILE A 8 -10.95 -14.43 0.84
C ILE A 8 -10.52 -15.58 -0.05
N ARG A 9 -9.27 -15.55 -0.51
CA ARG A 9 -8.61 -16.69 -1.13
C ARG A 9 -7.55 -17.23 -0.18
N PHE A 10 -7.65 -18.51 0.16
CA PHE A 10 -6.66 -19.23 0.94
C PHE A 10 -5.47 -19.64 0.06
N ALA A 11 -4.31 -19.84 0.67
CA ALA A 11 -3.13 -20.35 -0.01
C ALA A 11 -3.34 -21.76 -0.60
N ASP A 12 -4.27 -22.53 -0.02
CA ASP A 12 -4.67 -23.87 -0.49
C ASP A 12 -5.73 -23.86 -1.61
N GLY A 13 -6.11 -22.67 -2.12
CA GLY A 13 -7.09 -22.52 -3.19
C GLY A 13 -8.55 -22.46 -2.73
N ARG A 14 -8.86 -22.65 -1.44
CA ARG A 14 -10.22 -22.42 -0.93
C ARG A 14 -10.63 -20.96 -1.08
N ILE A 15 -11.92 -20.74 -1.30
CA ILE A 15 -12.51 -19.41 -1.42
C ILE A 15 -13.66 -19.28 -0.42
N GLU A 16 -13.66 -18.21 0.36
CA GLU A 16 -14.77 -17.86 1.25
C GLU A 16 -15.25 -16.43 1.01
N LYS A 17 -16.57 -16.23 1.08
CA LYS A 17 -17.20 -14.92 0.98
C LYS A 17 -17.89 -14.55 2.29
N GLY A 18 -17.93 -13.26 2.58
CA GLY A 18 -18.64 -12.73 3.74
C GLY A 18 -18.26 -11.28 4.01
N TYR A 19 -18.50 -10.86 5.25
CA TYR A 19 -18.26 -9.51 5.71
C TYR A 19 -17.16 -9.50 6.75
N SER A 20 -16.42 -8.41 6.85
CA SER A 20 -15.52 -8.15 7.97
C SER A 20 -15.67 -6.70 8.45
N GLN A 21 -15.43 -6.48 9.74
CA GLN A 21 -15.45 -5.17 10.38
C GLN A 21 -14.11 -4.82 11.04
N ASP A 22 -13.19 -5.78 11.08
CA ASP A 22 -11.97 -5.76 11.89
C ASP A 22 -10.74 -6.28 11.14
N PHE A 23 -10.79 -6.34 9.81
CA PHE A 23 -9.60 -6.58 9.00
C PHE A 23 -8.62 -5.40 9.10
N PHE A 24 -7.42 -5.67 9.59
CA PHE A 24 -6.31 -4.72 9.60
C PHE A 24 -5.03 -5.41 9.09
N PRO A 25 -4.28 -4.80 8.15
CA PRO A 25 -3.05 -5.38 7.58
C PRO A 25 -2.01 -5.85 8.60
N ASN A 26 -1.92 -5.14 9.73
CA ASN A 26 -0.93 -5.38 10.78
C ASN A 26 -1.42 -6.38 11.86
N LYS A 27 -2.64 -6.91 11.75
CA LYS A 27 -3.15 -7.93 12.67
C LYS A 27 -3.00 -9.32 12.07
N PRO A 28 -2.65 -10.34 12.87
CA PRO A 28 -2.45 -11.70 12.38
C PRO A 28 -3.77 -12.44 12.05
N ALA A 29 -4.91 -11.93 12.51
CA ALA A 29 -6.22 -12.52 12.30
C ALA A 29 -7.33 -11.47 12.31
N PHE A 30 -8.47 -11.84 11.74
CA PHE A 30 -9.71 -11.05 11.70
C PHE A 30 -10.93 -11.98 11.62
N HIS A 31 -12.14 -11.42 11.70
CA HIS A 31 -13.36 -12.23 11.67
C HIS A 31 -14.11 -12.11 10.33
N LEU A 32 -14.54 -13.27 9.81
CA LEU A 32 -15.44 -13.38 8.68
C LEU A 32 -16.86 -13.70 9.17
N PHE A 33 -17.80 -12.83 8.83
CA PHE A 33 -19.22 -12.97 9.12
C PHE A 33 -19.95 -13.43 7.87
N LYS A 34 -20.70 -14.54 7.93
CA LYS A 34 -21.49 -15.02 6.77
C LYS A 34 -22.70 -14.13 6.48
N ASN A 35 -23.35 -13.64 7.54
CA ASN A 35 -24.48 -12.72 7.48
C ASN A 35 -24.34 -11.65 8.57
N LEU A 36 -24.89 -10.46 8.32
CA LEU A 36 -24.84 -9.31 9.22
C LEU A 36 -26.02 -9.25 10.21
N SER A 37 -26.84 -10.30 10.32
CA SER A 37 -28.01 -10.35 11.20
C SER A 37 -27.62 -10.23 12.68
N LYS A 38 -28.43 -9.49 13.47
CA LYS A 38 -28.21 -9.29 14.91
C LYS A 38 -28.21 -10.63 15.65
N GLY A 39 -27.08 -10.95 16.32
CA GLY A 39 -26.90 -12.17 17.12
C GLY A 39 -25.69 -13.04 16.74
N SER A 40 -24.66 -12.45 16.11
CA SER A 40 -23.55 -13.17 15.44
C SER A 40 -22.67 -14.06 16.34
N ALA A 41 -23.18 -15.24 16.68
CA ALA A 41 -22.37 -16.40 17.07
C ALA A 41 -21.74 -17.09 15.84
N ASN A 42 -22.20 -16.79 14.61
CA ASN A 42 -21.72 -17.42 13.37
C ASN A 42 -20.66 -16.55 12.67
N HIS A 43 -19.57 -16.28 13.37
CA HIS A 43 -18.36 -15.69 12.79
C HIS A 43 -17.22 -16.70 12.84
N LYS A 44 -16.32 -16.61 11.87
CA LYS A 44 -15.14 -17.48 11.78
C LYS A 44 -13.89 -16.61 11.89
N GLU A 45 -13.00 -16.93 12.82
CA GLU A 45 -11.67 -16.33 12.84
C GLU A 45 -10.87 -16.83 11.64
N ILE A 46 -10.23 -15.90 10.95
CA ILE A 46 -9.38 -16.14 9.78
C ILE A 46 -7.97 -15.67 10.11
N ARG A 47 -6.99 -16.56 10.01
CA ARG A 47 -5.57 -16.20 10.13
C ARG A 47 -5.06 -15.69 8.80
N VAL A 48 -4.38 -14.55 8.82
CA VAL A 48 -3.83 -13.91 7.63
C VAL A 48 -2.74 -14.77 6.97
N ALA A 49 -1.97 -15.52 7.77
CA ALA A 49 -0.91 -16.40 7.28
C ALA A 49 -1.42 -17.56 6.39
N ASP A 50 -2.69 -17.94 6.51
CA ASP A 50 -3.30 -19.01 5.70
C ASP A 50 -3.80 -18.49 4.35
N LEU A 51 -3.70 -17.18 4.10
CA LEU A 51 -4.32 -16.51 2.97
C LEU A 51 -3.33 -16.27 1.84
N LYS A 52 -3.88 -16.29 0.63
CA LYS A 52 -3.25 -15.72 -0.56
C LYS A 52 -3.52 -14.23 -0.66
N ALA A 53 -4.80 -13.86 -0.53
CA ALA A 53 -5.25 -12.48 -0.67
C ALA A 53 -6.67 -12.27 -0.13
N VAL A 54 -6.97 -11.02 0.22
CA VAL A 54 -8.31 -10.54 0.60
C VAL A 54 -8.79 -9.53 -0.42
N PHE A 55 -9.87 -9.85 -1.13
CA PHE A 55 -10.47 -9.01 -2.16
C PHE A 55 -11.63 -8.23 -1.58
N PHE A 56 -11.56 -6.90 -1.64
CA PHE A 56 -12.64 -6.01 -1.20
C PHE A 56 -13.55 -5.78 -2.40
N VAL A 57 -14.78 -6.28 -2.34
CA VAL A 57 -15.68 -6.33 -3.49
C VAL A 57 -16.86 -5.38 -3.35
N LYS A 58 -17.37 -4.86 -4.47
CA LYS A 58 -18.63 -4.10 -4.51
C LYS A 58 -19.81 -5.02 -4.19
N THR A 59 -19.86 -6.19 -4.83
CA THR A 59 -20.92 -7.20 -4.69
C THR A 59 -20.35 -8.64 -4.64
N PHE A 60 -21.09 -9.61 -4.09
CA PHE A 60 -20.64 -11.02 -4.09
C PHE A 60 -20.93 -11.78 -5.39
N ALA A 61 -21.96 -11.34 -6.12
CA ALA A 61 -22.34 -11.91 -7.42
C ALA A 61 -21.37 -11.45 -8.52
N GLY A 62 -20.92 -10.19 -8.46
CA GLY A 62 -20.17 -9.58 -9.55
C GLY A 62 -21.01 -9.51 -10.82
N ASN A 63 -20.33 -9.36 -11.96
CA ASN A 63 -20.93 -9.54 -13.28
C ASN A 63 -20.21 -10.72 -13.97
N PRO A 64 -20.86 -11.88 -14.12
CA PRO A 64 -20.23 -13.07 -14.72
C PRO A 64 -19.87 -12.87 -16.20
N ASP A 65 -20.59 -11.98 -16.90
CA ASP A 65 -20.34 -11.67 -18.31
C ASP A 65 -19.22 -10.65 -18.49
N TYR A 66 -18.77 -10.02 -17.39
CA TYR A 66 -17.71 -9.02 -17.43
C TYR A 66 -16.32 -9.68 -17.47
N LYS A 67 -15.61 -9.47 -18.57
CA LYS A 67 -14.22 -9.89 -18.71
C LYS A 67 -13.31 -8.79 -18.17
N GLU A 68 -12.98 -8.89 -16.89
CA GLU A 68 -12.05 -7.98 -16.22
C GLU A 68 -10.69 -7.98 -16.94
N ARG A 69 -10.21 -6.79 -17.33
CA ARG A 69 -8.92 -6.67 -17.98
C ARG A 69 -7.80 -6.79 -16.96
N LYS A 70 -6.78 -7.56 -17.31
CA LYS A 70 -5.61 -7.84 -16.45
C LYS A 70 -4.41 -6.95 -16.75
N ARG A 71 -4.60 -5.89 -17.54
CA ARG A 71 -3.53 -4.98 -17.99
C ARG A 71 -4.02 -3.54 -18.02
N PHE A 72 -3.09 -2.64 -17.80
CA PHE A 72 -3.30 -1.21 -17.98
C PHE A 72 -3.46 -0.84 -19.45
N VAL A 73 -4.29 0.17 -19.69
CA VAL A 73 -4.43 0.90 -20.95
C VAL A 73 -3.90 2.31 -20.71
N GLU A 74 -3.40 2.95 -21.76
CA GLU A 74 -2.91 4.32 -21.69
C GLU A 74 -4.03 5.27 -21.21
N GLY A 75 -3.70 6.18 -20.30
CA GLY A 75 -4.67 7.11 -19.69
C GLY A 75 -5.48 6.57 -18.51
N ASP A 76 -5.28 5.30 -18.11
CA ASP A 76 -5.95 4.78 -16.91
C ASP A 76 -5.57 5.54 -15.64
N PRO A 77 -6.55 5.91 -14.79
CA PRO A 77 -6.27 6.47 -13.49
C PRO A 77 -5.63 5.41 -12.58
N THR A 78 -4.46 5.72 -12.02
CA THR A 78 -3.76 4.87 -11.06
C THR A 78 -3.65 5.57 -9.72
N GLN A 79 -3.86 4.83 -8.63
CA GLN A 79 -3.69 5.39 -7.28
C GLN A 79 -2.23 5.38 -6.81
N GLY A 80 -1.34 4.74 -7.58
CA GLY A 80 0.09 4.62 -7.28
C GLY A 80 0.84 3.99 -8.45
N ARG A 81 2.02 3.43 -8.16
CA ARG A 81 2.90 2.85 -9.19
C ARG A 81 2.32 1.55 -9.75
N LYS A 82 2.42 1.37 -11.06
CA LYS A 82 1.94 0.14 -11.73
C LYS A 82 2.86 -1.02 -11.39
N ALA A 83 2.29 -2.15 -11.02
CA ALA A 83 3.02 -3.35 -10.66
C ALA A 83 2.35 -4.62 -11.20
N GLU A 84 3.16 -5.66 -11.34
CA GLU A 84 2.73 -7.03 -11.57
C GLU A 84 3.19 -7.91 -10.42
N VAL A 85 2.28 -8.75 -9.97
CA VAL A 85 2.48 -9.72 -8.89
C VAL A 85 2.29 -11.11 -9.47
N ASP A 86 3.36 -11.88 -9.45
CA ASP A 86 3.35 -13.31 -9.78
C ASP A 86 3.13 -14.07 -8.47
N PHE A 87 2.08 -14.87 -8.38
CA PHE A 87 1.79 -15.70 -7.22
C PHE A 87 2.47 -17.07 -7.32
N ILE A 88 2.69 -17.72 -6.18
CA ILE A 88 3.30 -19.07 -6.11
C ILE A 88 2.49 -20.12 -6.89
N ASP A 89 1.16 -19.97 -6.93
CA ASP A 89 0.26 -20.86 -7.69
C ASP A 89 0.21 -20.57 -9.20
N GLY A 90 1.02 -19.61 -9.69
CA GLY A 90 1.11 -19.25 -11.09
C GLY A 90 0.06 -18.25 -11.57
N GLU A 91 -0.85 -17.77 -10.71
CA GLU A 91 -1.69 -16.62 -11.07
C GLU A 91 -0.84 -15.34 -11.18
N VAL A 92 -1.23 -14.45 -12.11
CA VAL A 92 -0.61 -13.14 -12.30
C VAL A 92 -1.67 -12.06 -12.12
N LEU A 93 -1.35 -11.05 -11.31
CA LEU A 93 -2.22 -9.90 -11.06
C LEU A 93 -1.47 -8.60 -11.35
N GLN A 94 -2.06 -7.76 -12.19
CA GLN A 94 -1.57 -6.39 -12.40
C GLN A 94 -2.48 -5.37 -11.73
N GLY A 95 -1.88 -4.34 -11.17
CA GLY A 95 -2.58 -3.24 -10.53
C GLY A 95 -1.63 -2.13 -10.13
N SER A 96 -2.16 -1.09 -9.49
CA SER A 96 -1.33 -0.04 -8.91
C SER A 96 -1.17 -0.28 -7.42
N VAL A 97 0.01 0.00 -6.87
CA VAL A 97 0.31 -0.09 -5.44
C VAL A 97 0.83 1.25 -4.92
N LEU A 98 0.54 1.56 -3.65
CA LEU A 98 1.07 2.75 -2.99
C LEU A 98 2.52 2.56 -2.53
N GLY A 99 2.87 1.32 -2.20
CA GLY A 99 4.19 0.91 -1.76
C GLY A 99 4.27 -0.61 -1.67
N TYR A 100 5.49 -1.14 -1.66
CA TYR A 100 5.75 -2.55 -1.48
C TYR A 100 6.88 -2.71 -0.46
N ASP A 101 6.59 -3.45 0.61
CA ASP A 101 7.57 -3.88 1.60
C ASP A 101 7.54 -5.41 1.65
N PRO A 102 8.59 -6.12 1.19
CA PRO A 102 8.64 -7.58 1.21
C PRO A 102 8.72 -8.15 2.64
N MET A 103 9.16 -7.36 3.63
CA MET A 103 9.24 -7.79 5.04
C MET A 103 7.91 -7.63 5.79
N GLY A 104 6.95 -6.90 5.20
CA GLY A 104 5.61 -6.73 5.74
C GLY A 104 4.73 -7.99 5.62
N SER A 105 3.54 -7.93 6.21
CA SER A 105 2.52 -9.00 6.08
C SER A 105 1.90 -9.05 4.67
N GLY A 106 1.90 -7.92 3.97
CA GLY A 106 1.26 -7.77 2.67
C GLY A 106 1.09 -6.30 2.29
N PHE A 107 0.43 -6.06 1.16
CA PHE A 107 0.22 -4.71 0.62
C PHE A 107 -1.13 -4.62 -0.11
N PHE A 108 -1.63 -3.39 -0.28
CA PHE A 108 -2.81 -3.13 -1.10
C PHE A 108 -2.44 -2.96 -2.57
N LEU A 109 -3.14 -3.70 -3.42
CA LEU A 109 -3.13 -3.57 -4.87
C LEU A 109 -4.52 -3.12 -5.35
N PHE A 110 -4.53 -2.09 -6.18
CA PHE A 110 -5.73 -1.59 -6.84
C PHE A 110 -5.77 -2.16 -8.25
N PRO A 111 -6.79 -2.96 -8.61
CA PRO A 111 -6.86 -3.62 -9.91
C PRO A 111 -6.71 -2.64 -11.08
N SER A 112 -6.07 -3.08 -12.17
CA SER A 112 -5.88 -2.23 -13.35
C SER A 112 -7.18 -1.79 -14.02
N ASP A 113 -8.28 -2.47 -13.74
CA ASP A 113 -9.61 -2.22 -14.32
C ASP A 113 -10.52 -1.40 -13.38
N PRO A 114 -10.80 -0.12 -13.68
CA PRO A 114 -11.70 0.72 -12.88
C PRO A 114 -13.12 0.16 -12.78
N LYS A 115 -13.55 -0.64 -13.76
CA LYS A 115 -14.88 -1.27 -13.78
C LYS A 115 -14.91 -2.60 -13.03
N SER A 116 -13.77 -3.04 -12.49
CA SER A 116 -13.69 -4.25 -11.67
C SER A 116 -14.69 -4.23 -10.52
N ASN A 117 -15.20 -5.42 -10.19
CA ASN A 117 -15.94 -5.64 -8.94
C ASN A 117 -15.00 -5.56 -7.72
N ASN A 118 -13.71 -5.82 -7.91
CA ASN A 118 -12.68 -5.69 -6.89
C ASN A 118 -12.30 -4.20 -6.78
N GLN A 119 -12.51 -3.62 -5.60
CA GLN A 119 -12.15 -2.24 -5.31
C GLN A 119 -10.66 -2.11 -4.96
N ARG A 120 -10.18 -3.06 -4.16
CA ARG A 120 -8.78 -3.24 -3.77
C ARG A 120 -8.56 -4.67 -3.32
N VAL A 121 -7.32 -5.11 -3.35
CA VAL A 121 -6.89 -6.44 -2.94
C VAL A 121 -5.77 -6.27 -1.93
N PHE A 122 -5.89 -6.87 -0.76
CA PHE A 122 -4.76 -7.03 0.13
C PHE A 122 -4.04 -8.33 -0.23
N VAL A 123 -2.85 -8.22 -0.79
CA VAL A 123 -2.01 -9.33 -1.22
C VAL A 123 -1.11 -9.75 -0.06
N ILE A 124 -1.07 -11.05 0.27
CA ILE A 124 -0.20 -11.58 1.32
C ILE A 124 1.18 -11.87 0.74
N ASN A 125 2.24 -11.33 1.36
CA ASN A 125 3.60 -11.45 0.85
C ASN A 125 4.08 -12.90 0.75
N SER A 126 3.69 -13.78 1.69
CA SER A 126 4.04 -15.20 1.64
C SER A 126 3.48 -15.95 0.44
N ALA A 127 2.46 -15.41 -0.24
CA ALA A 127 1.90 -15.97 -1.46
C ALA A 127 2.52 -15.40 -2.75
N VAL A 128 3.37 -14.38 -2.63
CA VAL A 128 4.04 -13.72 -3.76
C VAL A 128 5.30 -14.49 -4.12
N LYS A 129 5.40 -14.89 -5.39
CA LYS A 129 6.60 -15.47 -5.97
C LYS A 129 7.54 -14.39 -6.48
N ASN A 130 6.98 -13.37 -7.13
CA ASN A 130 7.76 -12.27 -7.68
C ASN A 130 6.90 -10.99 -7.73
N PHE A 131 7.54 -9.85 -7.55
CA PHE A 131 6.93 -8.53 -7.63
C PHE A 131 7.79 -7.65 -8.53
N ARG A 132 7.17 -6.98 -9.51
CA ARG A 132 7.88 -5.97 -10.32
C ARG A 132 7.02 -4.75 -10.56
N TYR A 133 7.65 -3.57 -10.60
CA TYR A 133 7.03 -2.39 -11.17
C TYR A 133 7.00 -2.49 -12.70
N LEU A 134 5.93 -2.00 -13.31
CA LEU A 134 5.67 -2.06 -14.76
C LEU A 134 6.04 -0.76 -15.50
N GLU A 135 6.62 0.21 -14.80
CA GLU A 135 7.14 1.42 -15.44
C GLU A 135 8.31 1.07 -16.37
N HIS A 136 8.38 1.77 -17.51
CA HIS A 136 9.43 1.63 -18.50
C HIS A 136 10.79 1.92 -17.84
N GLU A 137 11.74 0.98 -17.97
CA GLU A 137 13.17 1.27 -17.84
C GLU A 137 13.54 2.35 -18.86
N MET A 138 13.40 3.62 -18.50
CA MET A 138 14.11 4.70 -19.17
C MET A 138 15.44 4.88 -18.46
N ALA A 139 16.44 4.25 -19.06
CA ALA A 139 17.87 4.52 -18.96
C ALA A 139 18.54 4.28 -17.58
N GLN A 140 19.38 3.24 -17.55
CA GLN A 140 20.71 3.24 -16.94
C GLN A 140 20.97 4.34 -15.88
N LYS A 141 20.56 4.09 -14.64
CA LYS A 141 21.24 4.57 -13.43
C LYS A 141 21.06 3.51 -12.36
N THR A 142 22.16 3.12 -11.77
CA THR A 142 22.33 2.08 -10.73
C THR A 142 21.27 2.14 -9.62
N PRO A 143 20.93 1.00 -8.99
CA PRO A 143 19.98 0.95 -7.87
C PRO A 143 20.65 1.53 -6.62
N GLY A 144 20.56 2.85 -6.47
CA GLY A 144 21.12 3.57 -5.33
C GLY A 144 20.38 4.85 -4.99
N ASP A 145 19.13 5.04 -5.44
CA ASP A 145 18.59 6.40 -5.59
C ASP A 145 17.19 6.66 -5.03
N TYR A 146 16.65 5.80 -4.14
CA TYR A 146 15.41 6.16 -3.42
C TYR A 146 15.61 7.34 -2.44
N TYR A 147 16.85 7.60 -2.04
CA TYR A 147 17.24 8.79 -1.27
C TYR A 147 17.63 9.98 -2.18
N GLN A 148 17.85 9.76 -3.48
CA GLN A 148 18.29 10.80 -4.42
C GLN A 148 17.17 11.82 -4.71
N CYS A 149 15.90 11.40 -4.72
CA CYS A 149 14.75 12.31 -4.89
C CYS A 149 14.48 13.21 -3.67
N LEU A 150 15.18 12.96 -2.56
CA LEU A 150 15.14 13.79 -1.37
C LEU A 150 16.41 14.66 -1.26
N MET A 151 17.37 14.55 -2.19
CA MET A 151 18.57 15.39 -2.22
C MET A 151 18.23 16.81 -2.71
N PRO A 152 18.60 17.87 -1.96
CA PRO A 152 18.30 19.28 -2.27
C PRO A 152 18.86 19.77 -3.60
N GLU A 153 19.89 19.10 -4.12
CA GLU A 153 20.66 19.54 -5.28
C GLU A 153 19.86 19.46 -6.59
N THR A 154 18.74 18.72 -6.58
CA THR A 154 17.76 18.63 -7.69
C THR A 154 16.55 19.57 -7.53
N ARG A 155 16.59 20.55 -6.60
CA ARG A 155 15.45 21.43 -6.27
C ARG A 155 14.97 22.29 -7.44
N GLY A 156 13.85 21.87 -8.01
CA GLY A 156 12.90 22.69 -8.75
C GLY A 156 11.50 22.59 -8.14
N LYS A 157 11.35 22.97 -6.86
CA LYS A 157 10.11 23.00 -6.06
C LYS A 157 9.44 21.65 -5.72
N LEU A 158 9.03 21.59 -4.44
CA LEU A 158 7.99 20.72 -3.85
C LEU A 158 8.37 19.27 -3.49
N LEU A 159 8.61 19.03 -2.20
CA LEU A 159 7.87 17.97 -1.53
C LEU A 159 6.38 18.32 -1.74
N MET A 160 5.66 17.57 -2.57
CA MET A 160 4.21 17.71 -2.82
C MET A 160 3.44 17.44 -1.52
N VAL A 161 3.47 18.42 -0.63
CA VAL A 161 2.92 18.40 0.72
C VAL A 161 1.94 19.56 0.75
N THR A 162 0.68 19.26 1.07
CA THR A 162 -0.38 20.26 1.22
C THR A 162 -0.04 21.25 2.32
N ASP A 163 -0.70 22.40 2.36
CA ASP A 163 -0.46 23.42 3.40
C ASP A 163 -0.69 22.86 4.82
N GLU A 164 -1.67 21.97 4.98
CA GLU A 164 -1.96 21.29 6.25
C GLU A 164 -0.87 20.30 6.64
N GLU A 165 -0.41 19.46 5.71
CA GLU A 165 0.69 18.52 5.95
C GLU A 165 2.01 19.26 6.21
N ARG A 166 2.19 20.45 5.61
CA ARG A 166 3.35 21.32 5.85
C ARG A 166 3.34 21.84 7.29
N ILE A 167 2.18 22.25 7.80
CA ILE A 167 2.03 22.64 9.21
C ILE A 167 2.38 21.49 10.14
N LEU A 168 1.85 20.29 9.88
CA LEU A 168 2.13 19.11 10.68
C LEU A 168 3.63 18.73 10.65
N LEU A 169 4.21 18.70 9.46
CA LEU A 169 5.62 18.38 9.26
C LEU A 169 6.52 19.36 10.03
N ARG A 170 6.18 20.66 10.05
CA ARG A 170 6.93 21.66 10.83
C ARG A 170 6.96 21.32 12.31
N VAL A 171 5.80 21.01 12.88
CA VAL A 171 5.64 20.74 14.32
C VAL A 171 6.38 19.47 14.74
N VAL A 172 6.33 18.44 13.90
CA VAL A 172 7.03 17.18 14.17
C VAL A 172 8.53 17.38 14.03
N LEU A 173 8.96 17.99 12.92
CA LEU A 173 10.38 18.15 12.62
C LEU A 173 11.08 19.07 13.62
N SER A 174 10.43 20.13 14.11
CA SER A 174 11.01 21.00 15.14
C SER A 174 11.31 20.24 16.43
N LYS A 175 10.36 19.42 16.91
CA LYS A 175 10.55 18.62 18.13
C LYS A 175 11.62 17.54 17.98
N VAL A 176 11.66 16.87 16.83
CA VAL A 176 12.68 15.85 16.55
C VAL A 176 14.07 16.49 16.53
N MET A 177 14.19 17.65 15.86
CA MET A 177 15.44 18.38 15.73
C MET A 177 15.90 19.09 17.02
N GLU A 178 15.04 19.26 18.02
CA GLU A 178 15.43 19.81 19.34
C GLU A 178 16.23 18.80 20.18
N THR A 179 16.04 17.49 19.94
CA THR A 179 16.63 16.43 20.76
C THR A 179 17.83 15.78 20.08
N GLU A 180 18.87 15.45 20.85
CA GLU A 180 20.04 14.71 20.36
C GLU A 180 19.63 13.34 19.77
N GLY A 181 18.84 12.56 20.53
CA GLY A 181 18.34 11.26 20.05
C GLY A 181 17.46 11.33 18.80
N GLY A 182 16.73 12.43 18.59
CA GLY A 182 15.96 12.64 17.37
C GLY A 182 16.84 12.92 16.15
N ARG A 183 17.91 13.70 16.33
CA ARG A 183 18.92 13.94 15.28
C ARG A 183 19.69 12.67 14.96
N GLU A 184 20.13 11.92 15.98
CA GLU A 184 20.78 10.63 15.82
C GLU A 184 19.88 9.64 15.09
N TYR A 185 18.58 9.59 15.42
CA TYR A 185 17.63 8.73 14.72
C TYR A 185 17.51 9.08 13.23
N ILE A 186 17.52 10.38 12.88
CA ILE A 186 17.53 10.82 11.48
C ILE A 186 18.81 10.33 10.78
N VAL A 187 19.96 10.53 11.40
CA VAL A 187 21.25 10.09 10.84
C VAL A 187 21.31 8.57 10.70
N GLU A 188 20.86 7.82 11.70
CA GLU A 188 20.90 6.35 11.72
C GLU A 188 19.96 5.76 10.66
N LYS A 189 18.76 6.32 10.47
CA LYS A 189 17.74 5.75 9.58
C LYS A 189 17.75 6.32 8.17
N LEU A 190 18.19 7.57 8.00
CA LEU A 190 18.10 8.30 6.73
C LEU A 190 19.46 8.80 6.25
N GLY A 191 20.42 9.02 7.15
CA GLY A 191 21.78 9.48 6.84
C GLY A 191 21.99 10.96 7.11
N GLU A 192 23.26 11.37 7.27
CA GLU A 192 23.68 12.75 7.54
C GLU A 192 23.08 13.82 6.60
N PRO A 193 22.96 13.60 5.27
CA PRO A 193 22.35 14.60 4.38
C PRO A 193 20.93 14.99 4.79
N TYR A 194 20.17 14.08 5.44
CA TYR A 194 18.80 14.32 5.88
C TYR A 194 18.70 15.21 7.10
N LEU A 195 19.73 15.25 7.92
CA LEU A 195 19.82 16.18 9.03
C LEU A 195 19.96 17.62 8.50
N GLN A 196 20.74 17.80 7.43
CA GLN A 196 20.88 19.10 6.76
C GLN A 196 19.58 19.49 6.04
N ILE A 197 18.93 18.55 5.33
CA ILE A 197 17.62 18.77 4.70
C ILE A 197 16.57 19.20 5.73
N ALA A 198 16.52 18.52 6.89
CA ALA A 198 15.59 18.86 7.97
C ALA A 198 15.81 20.30 8.47
N THR A 199 17.07 20.69 8.65
CA THR A 199 17.45 22.05 9.04
C THR A 199 17.00 23.07 8.00
N ASP A 200 17.26 22.81 6.72
CA ASP A 200 16.92 23.74 5.63
C ASP A 200 15.41 23.88 5.43
N LEU A 201 14.65 22.80 5.60
CA LEU A 201 13.18 22.81 5.53
C LEU A 201 12.58 23.64 6.65
N LEU A 202 13.05 23.48 7.89
CA LEU A 202 12.59 24.31 9.01
C LEU A 202 12.84 25.79 8.73
N LYS A 203 14.03 26.14 8.22
CA LYS A 203 14.40 27.52 7.89
C LYS A 203 13.53 28.13 6.77
N GLU A 204 13.22 27.34 5.74
CA GLU A 204 12.33 27.74 4.65
C GLU A 204 10.91 27.99 5.17
N MET A 205 10.41 27.13 6.06
CA MET A 205 9.06 27.19 6.63
C MET A 205 8.88 28.25 7.72
N GLU A 206 9.97 28.86 8.17
CA GLU A 206 9.98 30.07 9.00
C GLU A 206 10.01 31.36 8.15
N SER A 207 10.40 31.26 6.88
CA SER A 207 10.63 32.39 5.98
C SER A 207 9.45 32.68 5.03
N GLY A 208 8.38 31.88 5.07
CA GLY A 208 7.16 32.02 4.26
C GLY A 208 5.90 31.97 5.10
#